data_AF-A0A970AZ64-F1
#
_entry.id   AF-A0A970AZ64-F1
#
_cell.length_a   1.000
_cell.length_b   1.000
_cell.length_c   1.000
_cell.angle_alpha   90.00
_cell.angle_beta   90.00
_cell.angle_gamma   90.00
#
_symmetry.space_group_name_H-M   'P 1'
#
loop_
_entity.id
_entity.type
_entity.pdbx_description
1 polymer ?
#
loop_
_entity_poly.entity_id
_entity_poly.type
_entity_poly.pdbx_seq_one_letter_code
_entity_poly.pdbx_strand_id
1 'polypeptide(L)'
;MRIAYYLLTTIIYYLLRPYLCLRILKKKECPTRYQEKLGKSLRTRKDGKLIWFHCSSIGELKSIFPIIDNYLKKNQILVTTS
;
A
#
# COMPACT_ATOMS: atom_id res chain seq x y z
N MET A 1 11.91 28.80 6.89
CA MET A 1 10.87 27.88 6.36
C MET A 1 11.34 26.43 6.20
N ARG A 2 12.42 26.16 5.44
CA ARG A 2 12.88 24.77 5.18
C ARG A 2 13.30 23.99 6.44
N ILE A 3 14.02 24.62 7.36
CA ILE A 3 14.48 23.98 8.61
C ILE A 3 13.29 23.63 9.52
N ALA A 4 12.36 24.57 9.70
CA ALA A 4 11.14 24.35 10.46
C ALA A 4 10.29 23.21 9.86
N TYR A 5 10.19 23.13 8.53
CA TYR A 5 9.51 22.04 7.83
C TYR A 5 10.16 20.67 8.11
N TYR A 6 11.49 20.56 8.01
CA TYR A 6 12.18 19.30 8.31
C TYR A 6 12.07 18.89 9.78
N LEU A 7 12.19 19.84 10.72
CA LEU A 7 12.01 19.58 12.14
C LEU A 7 10.58 19.07 12.43
N LEU A 8 9.56 19.76 11.90
CA LEU A 8 8.16 19.40 12.11
C LEU A 8 7.85 18.01 11.52
N THR A 9 8.26 17.75 10.28
CA THR A 9 8.04 16.45 9.63
C THR A 9 8.76 15.31 10.35
N THR A 10 9.98 15.55 10.84
CA THR A 10 10.73 14.54 11.63
C THR A 10 10.03 14.24 12.95
N ILE A 11 9.56 15.26 13.68
CA ILE A 11 8.83 15.09 14.93
C ILE A 11 7.55 14.28 14.68
N ILE A 12 6.74 14.66 13.68
CA ILE A 12 5.50 13.94 13.32
C ILE A 12 5.79 12.49 12.98
N TYR A 13 6.86 12.21 12.23
CA TYR A 13 7.25 10.85 11.86
C TYR A 13 7.51 9.96 13.10
N TYR A 14 8.26 10.46 14.08
CA TYR A 14 8.51 9.72 15.32
C TYR A 14 7.25 9.56 16.19
N LEU A 15 6.35 10.55 16.21
CA LEU A 15 5.08 10.48 16.95
C LEU A 15 4.07 9.50 16.33
N LEU A 16 4.21 9.15 15.05
CA LEU A 16 3.27 8.25 14.37
C LEU A 16 3.29 6.83 14.96
N ARG A 17 4.46 6.34 15.39
CA ARG A 17 4.61 4.99 15.95
C ARG A 17 3.87 4.80 17.29
N PRO A 18 4.06 5.62 18.33
CA PRO A 18 3.30 5.49 19.58
C PRO A 18 1.80 5.73 19.37
N TYR A 19 1.41 6.64 18.46
CA TYR A 19 0.01 6.87 18.12
C TYR A 19 -0.66 5.59 17.57
N LEU A 20 -0.01 4.88 16.64
CA LEU A 20 -0.53 3.62 16.12
C LEU A 20 -0.59 2.54 17.22
N CYS A 21 0.41 2.46 18.11
CA CYS A 21 0.37 1.55 19.26
C CYS A 21 -0.85 1.80 20.15
N LEU A 22 -1.16 3.06 20.47
CA LEU A 22 -2.37 3.41 21.23
C LEU A 22 -3.66 2.99 20.52
N ARG A 23 -3.71 3.08 19.19
CA ARG A 23 -4.88 2.62 18.41
C ARG A 23 -5.02 1.10 18.39
N ILE A 24 -3.91 0.36 18.38
CA ILE A 24 -3.90 -1.11 18.50
C ILE A 24 -4.50 -1.52 19.85
N LEU A 25 -4.09 -0.87 20.94
CA LEU A 25 -4.66 -1.12 22.28
C LEU A 25 -6.17 -0.83 22.33
N LYS A 26 -6.61 0.21 21.61
CA LYS A 26 -8.04 0.54 21.45
C LYS A 26 -8.79 -0.37 20.47
N LYS A 27 -8.16 -1.42 19.93
CA LYS A 27 -8.70 -2.32 18.88
C LYS A 27 -9.17 -1.59 17.61
N LYS A 28 -8.65 -0.38 17.36
CA LYS A 28 -8.94 0.45 16.17
C LYS A 28 -7.95 0.23 15.02
N GLU A 29 -7.00 -0.69 15.21
CA GLU A 29 -5.96 -1.07 14.25
C GLU A 29 -5.65 -2.55 14.37
N CYS A 30 -5.19 -3.14 13.27
CA CYS A 30 -4.76 -4.53 13.23
C CYS A 30 -3.30 -4.65 13.73
N PRO A 31 -3.03 -5.42 14.80
CA PRO A 31 -1.68 -5.58 15.35
C PRO A 31 -0.67 -6.19 14.36
N THR A 32 -1.16 -6.97 13.39
CA THR A 32 -0.30 -7.57 12.37
C THR A 32 0.05 -6.55 11.29
N ARG A 33 -0.90 -5.72 10.85
CA ARG A 33 -0.74 -4.85 9.66
C ARG A 33 -0.41 -3.38 9.95
N TYR A 34 -0.31 -2.96 11.21
CA TYR A 34 -0.04 -1.53 11.53
C TYR A 34 1.27 -1.01 10.91
N GLN A 35 2.26 -1.88 10.71
CA GLN A 35 3.55 -1.53 10.11
C GLN A 35 3.39 -1.04 8.65
N GLU A 36 2.36 -1.49 7.94
CA GLU A 36 2.05 -1.01 6.58
C GLU A 36 1.76 0.50 6.59
N LYS A 37 1.16 1.04 7.66
CA LYS A 37 0.90 2.49 7.83
C LYS A 37 2.16 3.31 8.10
N LEU A 38 3.23 2.65 8.52
CA LEU A 38 4.56 3.24 8.68
C LEU A 38 5.40 3.09 7.39
N GLY A 39 4.80 2.67 6.27
CA GLY A 39 5.49 2.40 5.01
C GLY A 39 6.30 1.11 5.00
N LYS A 40 6.18 0.26 6.04
CA LYS A 40 6.85 -1.03 6.11
C LYS A 40 5.90 -2.11 5.62
N SER A 41 6.03 -2.49 4.36
CA SER A 41 5.32 -3.65 3.82
C SER A 41 5.81 -4.91 4.53
N LEU A 42 4.88 -5.72 5.05
CA LEU A 42 5.19 -7.05 5.58
C LEU A 42 5.56 -8.04 4.47
N ARG A 43 5.10 -7.79 3.24
CA ARG A 43 5.29 -8.68 2.12
C ARG A 43 6.44 -8.17 1.25
N THR A 44 7.40 -9.04 1.01
CA THR A 44 8.45 -8.80 0.03
C THR A 44 7.85 -8.83 -1.38
N ARG A 45 8.32 -7.92 -2.24
CA ARG A 45 7.97 -7.94 -3.65
C ARG A 45 8.57 -9.21 -4.27
N LYS A 46 7.77 -9.94 -5.05
CA LYS A 46 8.27 -11.09 -5.82
C LYS A 46 9.16 -10.58 -6.96
N ASP A 47 10.16 -11.37 -7.32
CA ASP A 47 11.05 -11.04 -8.42
C ASP A 47 10.30 -11.03 -9.77
N GLY A 48 10.75 -10.16 -10.68
CA GLY A 48 10.24 -10.07 -12.04
C GLY A 48 9.47 -8.79 -12.40
N LYS A 49 8.92 -8.78 -13.62
CA LYS A 49 8.21 -7.64 -14.20
C LYS A 49 6.79 -7.54 -13.64
N LEU A 50 6.51 -6.41 -12.99
CA LEU A 50 5.19 -6.05 -12.49
C LEU A 50 4.42 -5.27 -13.56
N ILE A 51 3.25 -5.75 -13.94
CA ILE A 51 2.30 -5.03 -14.79
C ILE A 51 1.17 -4.51 -13.90
N TRP A 52 0.90 -3.22 -13.94
CA TRP A 52 -0.16 -2.59 -13.16
C TRP A 52 -1.32 -2.19 -14.07
N PHE A 53 -2.49 -2.78 -13.82
CA PHE A 53 -3.75 -2.40 -14.44
C PHE A 53 -4.57 -1.54 -13.46
N HIS A 54 -4.97 -0.36 -13.90
CA HIS A 54 -5.91 0.48 -13.18
C HIS A 54 -7.23 0.53 -13.95
N CYS A 55 -8.34 0.23 -13.28
CA CYS A 55 -9.68 0.28 -13.86
C CYS A 55 -10.49 1.35 -13.13
N SER A 56 -11.22 2.20 -13.86
CA SER A 56 -12.08 3.21 -13.22
C SER A 56 -13.37 2.59 -12.69
N SER A 57 -13.76 1.41 -13.18
CA SER A 57 -14.99 0.73 -12.78
C SER A 57 -14.88 -0.79 -12.84
N ILE A 58 -15.85 -1.48 -12.22
CA ILE A 58 -15.97 -2.95 -12.29
C ILE A 58 -16.27 -3.42 -13.72
N GLY A 59 -17.00 -2.61 -14.51
CA GLY A 59 -17.30 -2.93 -15.91
C GLY A 59 -16.03 -3.03 -16.75
N GLU A 60 -15.15 -2.03 -16.62
CA GLU A 60 -13.86 -2.02 -17.32
C GLU A 60 -12.96 -3.18 -16.91
N LEU A 61 -12.89 -3.49 -15.60
CA LEU A 61 -12.14 -4.64 -15.11
C LEU A 61 -12.63 -5.93 -15.77
N LYS A 62 -13.95 -6.11 -15.89
CA LYS A 62 -14.53 -7.29 -16.53
C LYS A 62 -14.13 -7.40 -17.99
N SER A 63 -14.09 -6.29 -18.72
CA SER A 63 -13.67 -6.26 -20.13
C SER A 63 -12.20 -6.63 -20.33
N ILE A 64 -11.32 -6.32 -19.38
CA ILE A 64 -9.87 -6.60 -19.51
C ILE A 64 -9.41 -7.93 -18.89
N PHE A 65 -10.29 -8.70 -18.24
CA PHE A 65 -9.92 -10.00 -17.66
C PHE A 65 -9.17 -10.93 -18.62
N PRO A 66 -9.60 -11.11 -19.89
CA PRO A 66 -8.88 -11.98 -20.82
C PRO A 66 -7.44 -11.51 -21.08
N ILE A 67 -7.21 -10.20 -21.05
CA ILE A 67 -5.88 -9.61 -21.21
C ILE A 67 -5.03 -9.89 -19.98
N ILE A 68 -5.59 -9.68 -18.78
CA ILE A 68 -4.92 -9.99 -17.50
C ILE A 68 -4.49 -11.47 -17.48
N ASP A 69 -5.38 -12.39 -17.84
CA ASP A 69 -5.11 -13.83 -17.83
C ASP A 69 -3.98 -14.24 -18.78
N ASN A 70 -3.85 -13.57 -19.92
CA ASN A 70 -2.76 -13.81 -20.87
C ASN A 70 -1.38 -13.47 -20.27
N TYR A 71 -1.30 -12.39 -19.49
CA TYR A 71 -0.04 -11.96 -18.86
C TYR A 71 0.24 -12.63 -17.51
N LEU A 72 -0.78 -13.17 -16.83
CA LEU A 72 -0.66 -13.71 -15.48
C LEU A 72 0.36 -14.86 -15.37
N LYS A 73 0.55 -15.62 -16.46
CA LYS A 73 1.46 -16.80 -16.49
C LYS A 73 2.94 -16.44 -16.38
N LYS A 74 3.34 -15.24 -16.81
CA LYS A 74 4.76 -14.84 -16.91
C LYS A 74 5.10 -13.58 -16.11
N ASN A 75 4.09 -12.86 -15.62
CA ASN A 75 4.27 -11.56 -15.00
C ASN A 75 3.55 -11.49 -13.67
N GLN A 76 4.09 -10.68 -12.76
CA GLN A 76 3.35 -10.27 -11.59
C GLN A 76 2.34 -9.20 -12.02
N ILE A 77 1.09 -9.35 -11.60
CA ILE A 77 0.03 -8.40 -11.94
C ILE A 77 -0.48 -7.72 -10.66
N LEU A 78 -0.59 -6.39 -10.70
CA LEU A 78 -1.33 -5.60 -9.73
C LEU A 78 -2.57 -5.03 -10.42
N VAL A 79 -3.74 -5.24 -9.82
CA VAL A 79 -4.99 -4.63 -10.28
C VAL A 79 -5.49 -3.69 -9.20
N THR A 80 -5.78 -2.45 -9.59
CA THR A 80 -6.43 -1.46 -8.72
C THR A 80 -7.70 -0.96 -9.38
N THR A 81 -8.75 -0.75 -8.61
CA THR A 81 -9.97 -0.09 -9.07
C THR A 81 -10.13 1.23 -8.34
N SER A 82 -10.68 2.24 -9.02
CA SER A 82 -11.15 3.47 -8.36
C SER A 82 -12.40 3.23 -7.51
#